data_AF-A0A4Q5QQ97-F1
#
_entry.id   AF-A0A4Q5QQ97-F1
#
_cell.length_a   1.000
_cell.length_b   1.000
_cell.length_c   1.000
_cell.angle_alpha   90.00
_cell.angle_beta   90.00
_cell.angle_gamma   90.00
#
_symmetry.space_group_name_H-M   'P 1'
#
loop_
_entity.id
_entity.type
_entity.pdbx_description
1 polymer ?
#
loop_
_entity_poly.entity_id
_entity_poly.type
_entity_poly.pdbx_seq_one_letter_code
_entity_poly.pdbx_strand_id
1 'polypeptide(L)'
;MLISVLPVPFGDAGRQRQYEAVLATLQAEAEADAPATVLLGNLGAFSPIAADILIVRPAALALVLLTPHDGHLTMSALIHGPWQLDGQPLPGRAEADNPFAQYQ
;
A
#
# COMPACT_ATOMS: atom_id res chain seq x y z
N MET A 1 2.30 0.51 20.23
CA MET A 1 1.10 -0.37 20.19
C MET A 1 0.58 -0.46 18.76
N LEU A 2 0.34 -1.66 18.24
CA LEU A 2 -0.25 -1.87 16.92
C LEU A 2 -1.63 -2.53 17.04
N ILE A 3 -2.63 -1.97 16.37
CA ILE A 3 -3.93 -2.61 16.17
C ILE A 3 -4.04 -2.94 14.68
N SER A 4 -4.22 -4.22 14.36
CA SER A 4 -4.37 -4.67 12.98
C SER A 4 -5.76 -5.27 12.76
N VAL A 5 -6.42 -4.84 11.69
CA VAL A 5 -7.76 -5.30 11.30
C VAL A 5 -7.76 -5.66 9.82
N LEU A 6 -8.04 -6.92 9.50
CA LEU A 6 -8.28 -7.42 8.15
C LEU A 6 -9.68 -8.07 8.13
N PRO A 7 -10.75 -7.31 7.86
CA PRO A 7 -12.12 -7.85 7.94
C PRO A 7 -12.39 -8.96 6.94
N VAL A 8 -11.79 -8.84 5.74
CA VAL A 8 -11.91 -9.79 4.64
C VAL A 8 -10.50 -10.06 4.08
N PRO A 9 -10.09 -11.32 3.87
CA PRO A 9 -8.81 -11.63 3.25
C PRO A 9 -8.71 -11.06 1.82
N PHE A 10 -7.50 -10.81 1.35
CA PHE A 10 -7.31 -10.46 -0.06
C PHE A 10 -7.59 -11.70 -0.93
N GLY A 11 -8.37 -11.52 -2.01
CA GLY A 11 -8.60 -12.60 -2.98
C GLY A 11 -7.36 -12.94 -3.82
N ASP A 12 -6.40 -12.02 -3.89
CA ASP A 12 -5.10 -12.23 -4.54
C ASP A 12 -4.02 -12.60 -3.51
N ALA A 13 -3.32 -13.71 -3.77
CA ALA A 13 -2.31 -14.24 -2.85
C ALA A 13 -1.04 -13.37 -2.78
N GLY A 14 -0.75 -12.58 -3.82
CA GLY A 14 0.35 -11.61 -3.81
C GLY A 14 0.06 -10.46 -2.86
N ARG A 15 -1.13 -9.86 -2.96
CA ARG A 15 -1.60 -8.80 -2.04
C ARG A 15 -1.71 -9.30 -0.61
N GLN A 16 -2.16 -10.53 -0.39
CA GLN A 16 -2.19 -11.13 0.96
C GLN A 16 -0.79 -11.19 1.59
N ARG A 17 0.21 -11.68 0.85
CA ARG A 17 1.61 -11.71 1.30
C ARG A 17 2.18 -10.31 1.55
N GLN A 18 1.86 -9.35 0.68
CA GLN A 18 2.32 -7.96 0.85
C GLN A 18 1.69 -7.30 2.09
N TYR A 19 0.41 -7.55 2.37
CA TYR A 19 -0.23 -7.10 3.61
C TYR A 19 0.46 -7.69 4.85
N GLU A 20 0.76 -8.98 4.84
CA GLU A 20 1.48 -9.65 5.93
C GLU A 20 2.89 -9.07 6.13
N ALA A 21 3.58 -8.71 5.05
CA ALA A 21 4.87 -8.03 5.13
C ALA A 21 4.76 -6.63 5.77
N VAL A 22 3.75 -5.83 5.38
CA VAL A 22 3.48 -4.52 6.01
C VAL A 22 3.17 -4.68 7.49
N LEU A 23 2.34 -5.67 7.85
CA LEU A 23 2.02 -5.99 9.24
C LEU A 23 3.29 -6.33 10.03
N ALA A 24 4.16 -7.19 9.50
CA ALA A 24 5.41 -7.57 10.14
C ALA A 24 6.35 -6.37 10.35
N THR A 25 6.47 -5.47 9.36
CA THR A 25 7.25 -4.23 9.50
C THR A 25 6.70 -3.33 10.61
N LEU A 26 5.38 -3.12 10.65
CA LEU A 26 4.76 -2.28 11.69
C LEU A 26 4.84 -2.91 13.08
N GLN A 27 4.85 -4.25 13.18
CA GLN A 27 5.08 -4.96 14.44
C GLN A 27 6.49 -4.71 14.96
N ALA A 28 7.51 -4.86 14.11
CA ALA A 28 8.90 -4.60 14.47
C ALA A 28 9.11 -3.13 14.91
N GLU A 29 8.47 -2.17 14.24
CA GLU A 29 8.49 -0.77 14.69
C GLU A 29 7.82 -0.59 16.06
N ALA A 30 6.66 -1.22 16.28
CA ALA A 30 5.92 -1.09 17.52
C ALA A 30 6.69 -1.63 18.75
N GLU A 31 7.56 -2.62 18.55
CA GLU A 31 8.47 -3.13 19.59
C GLU A 31 9.59 -2.14 19.94
N ALA A 32 9.98 -1.28 19.00
CA ALA A 32 10.98 -0.24 19.18
C ALA A 32 10.40 1.09 19.73
N ASP A 33 9.28 1.00 20.47
CA ASP A 33 8.58 2.15 21.08
C ASP A 33 8.04 3.19 20.07
N ALA A 34 7.65 2.73 18.87
CA ALA A 34 7.00 3.56 17.86
C ALA A 34 5.57 4.00 18.27
N PRO A 35 5.04 5.09 17.68
CA PRO A 35 3.70 5.58 17.97
C PRO A 35 2.60 4.54 17.73
N ALA A 36 1.49 4.70 18.47
CA ALA A 36 0.32 3.86 18.31
C ALA A 36 -0.16 3.87 16.85
N THR A 37 -0.29 2.69 16.26
CA THR A 37 -0.61 2.54 14.84
C THR A 37 -1.85 1.67 14.67
N VAL A 38 -2.75 2.08 13.78
CA VAL A 38 -3.86 1.25 13.30
C VAL A 38 -3.57 0.88 11.85
N LEU A 39 -3.60 -0.42 11.56
CA LEU A 39 -3.49 -0.98 10.22
C LEU A 39 -4.85 -1.58 9.83
N LEU A 40 -5.50 -1.01 8.83
CA LEU A 40 -6.74 -1.53 8.25
C LEU A 40 -6.45 -2.07 6.85
N GLY A 41 -6.68 -3.36 6.63
CA GLY A 41 -6.45 -4.04 5.35
C GLY A 41 -7.73 -4.29 4.55
N ASN A 42 -7.53 -4.48 3.25
CA ASN A 42 -8.55 -4.79 2.24
C ASN A 42 -9.70 -3.76 2.21
N LEU A 43 -9.35 -2.47 2.16
CA LEU A 43 -10.34 -1.38 2.14
C LEU A 43 -11.33 -1.52 0.99
N GLY A 44 -10.86 -1.93 -0.19
CA GLY A 44 -11.71 -2.12 -1.37
C GLY A 44 -12.85 -3.14 -1.18
N ALA A 45 -12.80 -4.01 -0.15
CA ALA A 45 -13.87 -4.95 0.14
C ALA A 45 -15.08 -4.31 0.84
N PHE A 46 -14.91 -3.14 1.47
CA PHE A 46 -15.97 -2.52 2.30
C PHE A 46 -16.00 -0.98 2.22
N SER A 47 -15.18 -0.37 1.35
CA SER A 47 -15.10 1.07 1.15
C SER A 47 -14.96 1.40 -0.33
N PRO A 48 -15.53 2.52 -0.81
CA PRO A 48 -15.32 2.99 -2.18
C PRO A 48 -13.92 3.60 -2.40
N ILE A 49 -13.10 3.72 -1.34
CA ILE A 49 -11.74 4.27 -1.44
C ILE A 49 -10.88 3.31 -2.28
N ALA A 50 -10.26 3.85 -3.32
CA ALA A 50 -9.40 3.12 -4.23
C ALA A 50 -8.00 2.85 -3.63
N ALA A 51 -7.92 2.21 -2.46
CA ALA A 51 -6.70 1.81 -1.77
C ALA A 51 -6.85 0.40 -1.17
N ASP A 52 -5.74 -0.30 -0.94
CA ASP A 52 -5.75 -1.65 -0.36
C ASP A 52 -5.61 -1.60 1.18
N ILE A 53 -4.84 -0.64 1.70
CA ILE A 53 -4.56 -0.48 3.15
C ILE A 53 -4.73 0.98 3.57
N LEU A 54 -5.20 1.20 4.80
CA LEU A 54 -5.13 2.46 5.53
C LEU A 54 -4.28 2.28 6.79
N ILE A 55 -3.26 3.13 6.94
CA ILE A 55 -2.44 3.24 8.14
C ILE A 55 -2.81 4.55 8.84
N VAL A 56 -3.13 4.48 10.13
CA VAL A 56 -3.41 5.65 10.97
C VAL A 56 -2.42 5.71 12.11
N ARG A 57 -1.78 6.86 12.28
CA ARG A 57 -0.85 7.21 13.36
C ARG A 57 -1.26 8.56 13.97
N PRO A 58 -0.75 8.95 15.16
CA PRO A 58 -0.95 10.29 15.67
C PRO A 58 -0.52 11.33 14.63
N ALA A 59 -1.42 12.23 14.28
CA ALA A 59 -1.23 13.30 13.28
C ALA A 59 -0.90 12.85 11.84
N ALA A 60 -1.03 11.56 11.50
CA ALA A 60 -0.71 11.07 10.16
C ALA A 60 -1.65 9.94 9.70
N LEU A 61 -1.95 9.93 8.41
CA LEU A 61 -2.67 8.85 7.75
C LEU A 61 -2.02 8.57 6.39
N ALA A 62 -1.96 7.30 6.02
CA ALA A 62 -1.42 6.85 4.73
C ALA A 62 -2.36 5.84 4.09
N LEU A 63 -2.64 6.06 2.80
CA LEU A 63 -3.31 5.07 1.94
C LEU A 63 -2.23 4.31 1.17
N VAL A 64 -2.29 2.99 1.18
CA VAL A 64 -1.32 2.14 0.49
C VAL A 64 -2.03 1.32 -0.58
N LEU A 65 -1.41 1.28 -1.75
CA LEU A 65 -1.77 0.42 -2.86
C LEU A 65 -0.83 -0.77 -2.92
N LEU A 66 -1.39 -1.97 -2.95
CA LEU A 66 -0.67 -3.21 -3.08
C LEU A 66 -0.69 -3.66 -4.54
N THR A 67 0.48 -3.59 -5.18
CA THR A 67 0.65 -4.01 -6.57
C THR A 67 1.26 -5.41 -6.55
N PRO A 68 0.49 -6.48 -6.87
CA PRO A 68 0.87 -7.88 -6.58
C PRO A 68 1.95 -8.46 -7.49
N HIS A 69 2.84 -7.61 -7.98
CA HIS A 69 3.94 -7.98 -8.84
C HIS A 69 5.23 -7.88 -8.02
N ASP A 70 6.01 -8.95 -8.01
CA ASP A 70 7.38 -8.92 -7.52
C ASP A 70 8.27 -8.23 -8.58
N GLY A 71 9.39 -7.64 -8.17
CA GLY A 71 10.33 -7.01 -9.10
C GLY A 71 11.05 -5.77 -8.56
N HIS A 72 11.94 -5.21 -9.37
CA HIS A 72 12.61 -3.95 -9.10
C HIS A 72 11.78 -2.78 -9.62
N LEU A 73 11.31 -1.94 -8.70
CA LEU A 73 10.63 -0.70 -9.04
C LEU A 73 11.66 0.39 -9.39
N THR A 74 11.60 0.89 -10.62
CA THR A 74 12.38 2.03 -11.09
C THR A 74 11.46 3.23 -11.26
N MET A 75 11.76 4.31 -10.53
CA MET A 75 11.02 5.57 -10.55
C MET A 75 11.92 6.69 -11.07
N SER A 76 11.97 6.88 -12.39
CA SER A 76 12.81 7.94 -12.98
C SER A 76 12.31 9.36 -12.65
N ALA A 77 11.00 9.51 -12.44
CA ALA A 77 10.38 10.72 -11.93
C ALA A 77 9.15 10.37 -11.08
N LEU A 78 8.92 11.15 -10.03
CA LEU A 78 7.79 10.89 -9.11
C LEU A 78 6.44 11.26 -9.74
N ILE A 79 6.38 12.41 -10.43
CA ILE A 79 5.12 13.02 -10.87
C ILE A 79 4.75 12.60 -12.30
N HIS A 80 5.72 12.55 -13.22
CA HIS A 80 5.45 12.38 -14.65
C HIS A 80 6.09 11.10 -15.19
N GLY A 81 5.50 10.56 -16.26
CA GLY A 81 6.02 9.38 -16.95
C GLY A 81 5.77 8.06 -16.20
N PRO A 82 5.93 6.93 -16.92
CA PRO A 82 5.64 5.62 -16.38
C PRO A 82 6.72 5.19 -15.38
N TRP A 83 6.27 4.78 -14.20
CA TRP A 83 7.13 3.96 -13.33
C TRP A 83 7.33 2.60 -13.99
N GLN A 84 8.46 1.97 -13.76
CA GLN A 84 8.75 0.65 -14.36
C GLN A 84 8.92 -0.39 -13.27
N LEU A 85 8.32 -1.55 -13.44
CA LEU A 85 8.56 -2.73 -12.64
C LEU A 85 9.21 -3.79 -13.52
N ASP A 86 10.44 -4.18 -13.18
CA ASP A 86 11.27 -5.08 -14.02
C ASP A 86 11.39 -4.62 -15.48
N GLY A 87 11.49 -3.30 -15.67
CA GLY A 87 11.60 -2.66 -16.98
C GLY A 87 10.29 -2.60 -17.78
N GLN A 88 9.19 -3.13 -17.25
CA GLN A 88 7.86 -2.99 -17.83
C GLN A 88 7.12 -1.80 -17.22
N PRO A 89 6.36 -1.01 -18.01
CA PRO A 89 5.56 0.08 -17.47
C PRO A 89 4.56 -0.44 -16.43
N LEU A 90 4.61 0.13 -15.23
CA LEU A 90 3.61 -0.08 -14.19
C LEU A 90 2.44 0.85 -14.50
N PRO A 91 1.26 0.33 -14.88
CA PRO A 91 0.15 1.17 -15.29
C PRO A 91 -0.35 2.01 -14.10
N GLY A 92 -0.58 3.30 -14.34
CA GLY A 92 -1.44 4.09 -13.46
C GLY A 92 -2.90 3.63 -13.54
N ARG A 93 -3.76 4.23 -12.72
CA ARG A 93 -5.21 4.08 -12.84
C ARG A 93 -5.79 5.28 -13.59
N ALA A 94 -6.90 5.06 -14.30
CA ALA A 94 -7.67 6.11 -14.97
C ALA A 94 -6.83 7.04 -15.87
N GLU A 95 -6.04 6.45 -16.77
CA GLU A 95 -5.19 7.15 -17.75
C GLU A 95 -3.99 7.92 -17.15
N ALA A 96 -3.77 7.86 -15.84
CA ALA A 96 -2.59 8.43 -15.21
C ALA A 96 -1.30 7.73 -15.68
N ASP A 97 -0.25 8.51 -15.92
CA ASP A 97 1.08 8.00 -16.33
C ASP A 97 1.67 7.00 -15.33
N ASN A 98 1.40 7.20 -14.04
CA ASN A 98 1.90 6.36 -12.95
C ASN A 98 0.89 6.32 -11.77
N PRO A 99 1.06 5.39 -10.81
CA PRO A 99 0.14 5.26 -9.68
C PRO A 99 0.08 6.47 -8.73
N PHE A 100 1.06 7.37 -8.74
CA PHE A 100 1.05 8.56 -7.87
C PHE A 100 0.24 9.71 -8.48
N ALA A 101 0.31 9.88 -9.81
CA ALA A 101 -0.34 10.98 -10.52
C ALA A 101 -1.87 11.05 -10.35
N GLN A 102 -2.52 9.94 -9.97
CA GLN A 102 -3.97 9.92 -9.69
C GLN A 102 -4.39 10.70 -8.41
N TYR A 103 -3.44 11.04 -7.54
CA TYR A 103 -3.69 11.69 -6.25
C TYR A 103 -3.34 13.19 -6.25
N GLN A 104 -3.01 13.75 -7.42
CA GLN A 104 -2.86 15.20 -7.64
C GLN A 104 -4.20 15.81 -8.04
#